data_AF-A0A608R9I0-F1
#
_entry.id   AF-A0A608R9I0-F1
#
_cell.length_a   1.000
_cell.length_b   1.000
_cell.length_c   1.000
_cell.angle_alpha   90.00
_cell.angle_beta   90.00
_cell.angle_gamma   90.00
#
_symmetry.space_group_name_H-M   'P 1'
#
loop_
_entity.id
_entity.type
_entity.pdbx_description
1 polymer ?
#
loop_
_entity_poly.entity_id
_entity_poly.type
_entity_poly.pdbx_seq_one_letter_code
_entity_poly.pdbx_strand_id
1 'polypeptide(L)'
;GIWVSPDEFVAFSEPQKSLTAQIASRSRAIDFYGLGMYLPNPDPILKAQGRDIRIYRELRTDPLVGGCIRRRKAALKSLERGLERGHASARVFRFIRDMLDDLDLSRIIGEMSDAVLYGYQPCEIMWGRSVRAWAVTDIVGKPPEWFQFDTDNCLRFRARDAGVEGELLSPSKFVVPAQDASYDNPYGFPDLSMCFWPVAFKKGGMKFWLR
;
A
#
# COMPACT_ATOMS: atom_id res chain seq x y z
N GLY A 1 -24.32 40.57 -4.26
CA GLY A 1 -24.76 41.33 -3.08
C GLY A 1 -25.85 42.29 -3.50
N ILE A 2 -26.37 43.05 -2.54
CA ILE A 2 -27.29 44.18 -2.81
C ILE A 2 -26.76 45.45 -2.15
N TRP A 3 -27.11 46.57 -2.76
CA TRP A 3 -26.93 47.89 -2.14
C TRP A 3 -28.12 48.15 -1.22
N VAL A 4 -27.85 48.38 0.05
CA VAL A 4 -28.88 48.64 1.07
C VAL A 4 -29.00 50.15 1.36
N SER A 5 -27.95 50.91 1.02
CA SER A 5 -27.93 52.37 0.99
C SER A 5 -27.00 52.86 -0.14
N PRO A 6 -26.97 54.16 -0.46
CA PRO A 6 -26.06 54.71 -1.48
C PRO A 6 -24.57 54.44 -1.20
N ASP A 7 -24.22 54.18 0.06
CA ASP A 7 -22.83 54.07 0.52
C ASP A 7 -22.50 52.64 1.03
N GLU A 8 -23.49 51.76 1.13
CA GLU A 8 -23.36 50.45 1.77
C GLU A 8 -23.76 49.31 0.83
N PHE A 9 -22.73 48.58 0.38
CA PHE A 9 -22.87 47.36 -0.38
C PHE A 9 -22.74 46.15 0.53
N VAL A 10 -23.81 45.36 0.64
CA VAL A 10 -23.77 44.07 1.34
C VAL A 10 -23.56 42.97 0.31
N ALA A 11 -22.35 42.41 0.27
CA ALA A 11 -22.08 41.20 -0.50
C ALA A 11 -22.93 40.06 0.06
N PHE A 12 -23.55 39.27 -0.83
CA PHE A 12 -24.12 38.00 -0.36
C PHE A 12 -22.93 37.17 0.11
N SER A 13 -23.00 36.59 1.31
CA SER A 13 -22.00 35.62 1.73
C SER A 13 -22.16 34.40 0.81
N GLU A 14 -21.47 34.39 -0.33
CA GLU A 14 -21.25 33.15 -1.03
C GLU A 14 -20.60 32.22 -0.02
N PRO A 15 -21.14 31.00 0.20
CA PRO A 15 -20.47 30.06 1.06
C PRO A 15 -19.06 29.93 0.49
N GLN A 16 -18.04 30.31 1.27
CA GLN A 16 -16.62 30.15 0.93
C GLN A 16 -16.30 28.66 0.84
N LYS A 17 -16.83 27.98 -0.18
CA LYS A 17 -16.38 26.67 -0.59
C LYS A 17 -15.11 26.92 -1.36
N SER A 18 -14.00 26.93 -0.64
CA SER A 18 -12.69 26.99 -1.26
C SER A 18 -12.58 25.87 -2.28
N LEU A 19 -12.23 26.20 -3.53
CA LEU A 19 -11.92 25.21 -4.56
C LEU A 19 -10.73 24.31 -4.18
N THR A 20 -9.92 24.73 -3.19
CA THR A 20 -8.79 23.95 -2.66
C THR A 20 -9.21 22.89 -1.65
N ALA A 21 -10.40 23.02 -1.05
CA ALA A 21 -10.86 22.08 -0.05
C ALA A 21 -11.47 20.84 -0.73
N GLN A 22 -11.05 19.65 -0.28
CA GLN A 22 -11.66 18.41 -0.73
C GLN A 22 -13.11 18.33 -0.21
N ILE A 23 -14.08 18.35 -1.13
CA ILE A 23 -15.51 18.30 -0.79
C ILE A 23 -15.98 16.86 -0.60
N ALA A 24 -15.55 15.96 -1.48
CA ALA A 24 -15.85 14.53 -1.44
C ALA A 24 -14.73 13.78 -0.70
N SER A 25 -14.89 13.62 0.62
CA SER A 25 -14.03 12.81 1.47
C SER A 25 -14.80 11.63 2.07
N ARG A 26 -14.12 10.56 2.46
CA ARG A 26 -14.75 9.39 3.10
C ARG A 26 -15.52 9.77 4.37
N SER A 27 -14.97 10.68 5.18
CA SER A 27 -15.61 11.23 6.38
C SER A 27 -16.93 11.98 6.12
N ARG A 28 -17.19 12.39 4.88
CA ARG A 28 -18.40 13.13 4.47
C ARG A 28 -19.33 12.32 3.57
N ALA A 29 -18.88 11.19 3.06
CA ALA A 29 -19.68 10.30 2.23
C ALA A 29 -20.67 9.52 3.10
N ILE A 30 -21.86 9.24 2.57
CA ILE A 30 -22.80 8.29 3.17
C ILE A 30 -22.29 6.89 2.84
N ASP A 31 -21.27 6.45 3.57
CA ASP A 31 -20.62 5.16 3.40
C ASP A 31 -20.66 4.39 4.73
N PHE A 32 -21.21 3.18 4.71
CA PHE A 32 -21.43 2.35 5.91
C PHE A 32 -20.12 1.92 6.59
N TYR A 33 -18.97 2.09 5.93
CA TYR A 33 -17.65 1.90 6.54
C TYR A 33 -17.28 3.00 7.55
N GLY A 34 -17.96 4.15 7.55
CA GLY A 34 -17.69 5.28 8.45
C GLY A 34 -18.05 5.05 9.92
N LEU A 35 -18.68 3.91 10.25
CA LEU A 35 -18.94 3.52 11.65
C LEU A 35 -17.79 2.70 12.26
N GLY A 36 -16.85 2.25 11.43
CA GLY A 36 -15.68 1.47 11.84
C GLY A 36 -14.45 2.36 12.03
N MET A 37 -13.64 2.06 13.05
CA MET A 37 -12.40 2.79 13.33
C MET A 37 -11.27 2.47 12.32
N TYR A 38 -11.49 1.52 11.41
CA TYR A 38 -10.56 1.12 10.37
C TYR A 38 -11.30 0.73 9.09
N LEU A 39 -10.63 0.86 7.95
CA LEU A 39 -11.18 0.52 6.64
C LEU A 39 -10.95 -0.98 6.38
N PRO A 40 -11.99 -1.81 6.25
CA PRO A 40 -11.80 -3.22 5.90
C PRO A 40 -11.33 -3.37 4.45
N ASN A 41 -10.55 -4.41 4.16
CA ASN A 41 -10.13 -4.70 2.79
C ASN A 41 -11.36 -4.98 1.91
N PRO A 42 -11.56 -4.25 0.80
CA PRO A 42 -12.77 -4.36 -0.01
C PRO A 42 -12.82 -5.61 -0.89
N ASP A 43 -11.75 -6.40 -0.96
CA ASP A 43 -11.63 -7.60 -1.79
C ASP A 43 -12.83 -8.56 -1.62
N PRO A 44 -13.57 -8.87 -2.70
CA PRO A 44 -14.77 -9.70 -2.64
C PRO A 44 -14.49 -11.15 -2.21
N ILE A 45 -13.30 -11.70 -2.50
CA ILE A 45 -12.93 -13.06 -2.07
C ILE A 45 -12.73 -13.10 -0.56
N LEU A 46 -12.00 -12.12 0.00
CA LEU A 46 -11.76 -12.03 1.44
C LEU A 46 -13.07 -11.82 2.20
N LYS A 47 -13.93 -10.94 1.69
CA LYS A 47 -15.29 -10.70 2.22
C LYS A 47 -16.15 -11.96 2.19
N ALA A 48 -16.22 -12.64 1.03
CA ALA A 48 -17.06 -13.83 0.88
C ALA A 48 -16.59 -15.00 1.74
N GLN A 49 -15.28 -15.13 1.96
CA GLN A 49 -14.70 -16.21 2.77
C GLN A 49 -14.63 -15.88 4.26
N GLY A 50 -14.80 -14.62 4.66
CA GLY A 50 -14.57 -14.16 6.03
C GLY A 50 -13.14 -14.41 6.51
N ARG A 51 -12.18 -14.41 5.58
CA ARG A 51 -10.78 -14.79 5.81
C ARG A 51 -9.85 -13.64 5.54
N ASP A 52 -8.70 -13.72 6.18
CA ASP A 52 -7.62 -12.78 6.02
C ASP A 52 -6.78 -13.07 4.76
N ILE A 53 -6.02 -12.07 4.31
CA ILE A 53 -5.19 -12.11 3.11
C ILE A 53 -4.18 -13.26 3.06
N ARG A 54 -3.84 -13.85 4.21
CA ARG A 54 -3.06 -15.09 4.34
C ARG A 54 -3.57 -16.22 3.46
N ILE A 55 -4.87 -16.27 3.14
CA ILE A 55 -5.46 -17.29 2.26
C ILE A 55 -4.76 -17.36 0.89
N TYR A 56 -4.22 -16.24 0.39
CA TYR A 56 -3.52 -16.20 -0.89
C TYR A 56 -2.13 -16.85 -0.85
N ARG A 57 -1.54 -17.06 0.32
CA ARG A 57 -0.24 -17.74 0.44
C ARG A 57 -0.31 -19.17 -0.09
N GLU A 58 -1.44 -19.84 0.08
CA GLU A 58 -1.67 -21.21 -0.42
C GLU A 58 -1.75 -21.29 -1.96
N LEU A 59 -1.98 -20.17 -2.63
CA LEU A 59 -2.02 -20.11 -4.09
C LEU A 59 -0.61 -20.13 -4.69
N ARG A 60 0.39 -19.69 -3.92
CA ARG A 60 1.81 -19.67 -4.34
C ARG A 60 2.39 -21.07 -4.51
N THR A 61 1.80 -22.07 -3.86
CA THR A 61 2.23 -23.46 -3.96
C THR A 61 1.65 -24.16 -5.18
N ASP A 62 0.65 -23.58 -5.86
CA ASP A 62 0.20 -24.12 -7.14
C ASP A 62 1.33 -23.99 -8.19
N PRO A 63 1.70 -25.07 -8.91
CA PRO A 63 2.84 -25.04 -9.83
C PRO A 63 2.74 -23.98 -10.93
N LEU A 64 1.54 -23.75 -11.47
CA LEU A 64 1.32 -22.79 -12.55
C LEU A 64 1.40 -21.36 -12.01
N VAL A 65 0.66 -21.08 -10.93
CA VAL A 65 0.69 -19.76 -10.28
C VAL A 65 2.09 -19.43 -9.79
N GLY A 66 2.72 -20.34 -9.05
CA GLY A 66 4.09 -20.19 -8.55
C GLY A 66 5.12 -20.00 -9.66
N GLY A 67 4.97 -20.70 -10.79
CA GLY A 67 5.79 -20.50 -11.98
C GLY A 67 5.65 -19.10 -12.59
N CYS A 68 4.43 -18.59 -12.71
CA CYS A 68 4.15 -17.22 -13.17
C CYS A 68 4.71 -16.15 -12.22
N ILE A 69 4.54 -16.32 -10.91
CA ILE A 69 5.10 -15.43 -9.89
C ILE A 69 6.62 -15.33 -10.04
N ARG A 70 7.31 -16.47 -10.09
CA ARG A 70 8.79 -16.50 -10.21
C ARG A 70 9.25 -15.80 -11.49
N ARG A 71 8.59 -16.04 -12.63
CA ARG A 71 8.91 -15.36 -13.89
C ARG A 71 8.74 -13.84 -13.82
N ARG A 72 7.63 -13.36 -13.27
CA ARG A 72 7.36 -11.91 -13.11
C ARG A 72 8.40 -11.25 -12.21
N LYS A 73 8.70 -11.86 -11.07
CA LYS A 73 9.75 -11.36 -10.15
C LYS A 73 11.12 -11.35 -10.82
N ALA A 74 11.48 -12.38 -11.57
CA ALA A 74 12.75 -12.43 -12.29
C ALA A 74 12.84 -11.32 -13.35
N ALA A 75 11.78 -11.11 -14.14
CA ALA A 75 11.72 -10.05 -15.15
C ALA A 75 11.88 -8.65 -14.54
N LEU A 76 11.23 -8.38 -13.40
CA LEU A 76 11.39 -7.12 -12.68
C LEU A 76 12.82 -6.96 -12.10
N LYS A 77 13.43 -8.05 -11.68
CA LYS A 77 14.80 -8.08 -11.16
C LYS A 77 15.86 -7.87 -12.22
N SER A 78 15.59 -8.26 -13.47
CA SER A 78 16.52 -8.09 -14.59
C SER A 78 16.50 -6.70 -15.23
N LEU A 79 15.56 -5.83 -14.86
CA LEU A 79 15.53 -4.47 -15.38
C LEU A 79 16.78 -3.71 -14.96
N GLU A 80 17.34 -2.93 -15.89
CA GLU A 80 18.41 -1.98 -15.60
C GLU A 80 17.92 -0.97 -14.57
N ARG A 81 18.78 -0.67 -13.60
CA ARG A 81 18.51 0.26 -12.50
C ARG A 81 19.68 1.19 -12.38
N GLY A 82 19.39 2.46 -12.18
CA GLY A 82 20.39 3.50 -12.03
C GLY A 82 19.83 4.69 -11.27
N LEU A 83 20.72 5.61 -10.92
CA LEU A 83 20.38 6.86 -10.28
C LEU A 83 20.83 8.01 -11.19
N GLU A 84 19.91 8.93 -11.48
CA GLU A 84 20.22 10.17 -12.18
C GLU A 84 20.35 11.32 -11.18
N ARG A 85 21.31 12.22 -11.40
CA ARG A 85 21.63 13.28 -10.43
C ARG A 85 20.57 14.38 -10.34
N GLY A 86 19.90 14.69 -11.44
CA GLY A 86 19.02 15.87 -11.53
C GLY A 86 19.71 17.15 -11.03
N HIS A 87 19.04 17.89 -10.14
CA HIS A 87 19.54 19.13 -9.53
C HIS A 87 20.36 18.93 -8.24
N ALA A 88 20.59 17.69 -7.79
CA ALA A 88 21.32 17.44 -6.57
C ALA A 88 22.82 17.79 -6.71
N SER A 89 23.42 18.26 -5.62
CA SER A 89 24.87 18.47 -5.57
C SER A 89 25.62 17.13 -5.78
N ALA A 90 26.82 17.19 -6.34
CA ALA A 90 27.64 16.00 -6.55
C ALA A 90 27.92 15.21 -5.25
N ARG A 91 27.97 15.91 -4.11
CA ARG A 91 28.15 15.31 -2.79
C ARG A 91 26.93 14.48 -2.38
N VAL A 92 25.73 15.03 -2.54
CA VAL A 92 24.47 14.33 -2.19
C VAL A 92 24.26 13.13 -3.10
N PHE A 93 24.51 13.30 -4.40
CA PHE A 93 24.39 12.19 -5.36
C PHE A 93 25.31 11.02 -5.04
N ARG A 94 26.61 11.28 -4.76
CA ARG A 94 27.53 10.23 -4.34
C ARG A 94 27.08 9.55 -3.06
N PHE A 95 26.63 10.32 -2.07
CA PHE A 95 26.13 9.76 -0.82
C PHE A 95 24.95 8.80 -1.02
N ILE A 96 23.96 9.18 -1.84
CA ILE A 96 22.79 8.33 -2.12
C ILE A 96 23.20 7.11 -2.95
N ARG A 97 24.03 7.28 -3.97
CA ARG A 97 24.51 6.17 -4.80
C ARG A 97 25.26 5.14 -3.94
N ASP A 98 26.24 5.59 -3.15
CA ASP A 98 27.04 4.70 -2.31
C ASP A 98 26.15 4.00 -1.25
N MET A 99 25.13 4.70 -0.69
CA MET A 99 24.13 4.08 0.18
C MET A 99 23.30 3.00 -0.52
N LEU A 100 22.85 3.26 -1.76
CA LEU A 100 22.06 2.29 -2.54
C LEU A 100 22.90 1.08 -2.97
N ASP A 101 24.19 1.27 -3.26
CA ASP A 101 25.13 0.22 -3.63
C ASP A 101 25.38 -0.77 -2.47
N ASP A 102 25.30 -0.29 -1.21
CA ASP A 102 25.41 -1.12 -0.01
C ASP A 102 24.14 -1.96 0.28
N LEU A 103 22.99 -1.62 -0.33
CA LEU A 103 21.73 -2.33 -0.12
C LEU A 103 21.58 -3.53 -1.06
N ASP A 104 20.98 -4.62 -0.58
CA ASP A 104 20.52 -5.72 -1.44
C ASP A 104 19.22 -5.33 -2.18
N LEU A 105 19.35 -4.47 -3.19
CA LEU A 105 18.24 -3.98 -4.00
C LEU A 105 17.52 -5.10 -4.76
N SER A 106 18.19 -6.23 -5.04
CA SER A 106 17.55 -7.39 -5.67
C SER A 106 16.56 -8.07 -4.73
N ARG A 107 16.95 -8.27 -3.46
CA ARG A 107 16.06 -8.77 -2.41
C ARG A 107 14.93 -7.78 -2.14
N ILE A 108 15.24 -6.52 -1.89
CA ILE A 108 14.27 -5.46 -1.55
C ILE A 108 13.19 -5.35 -2.63
N ILE A 109 13.57 -5.26 -3.91
CA ILE A 109 12.60 -5.17 -5.00
C ILE A 109 11.80 -6.48 -5.14
N GLY A 110 12.43 -7.62 -4.86
CA GLY A 110 11.74 -8.91 -4.78
C GLY A 110 10.66 -8.94 -3.70
N GLU A 111 10.90 -8.33 -2.54
CA GLU A 111 9.92 -8.20 -1.46
C GLU A 111 8.84 -7.19 -1.83
N MET A 112 9.20 -5.98 -2.25
CA MET A 112 8.24 -4.95 -2.68
C MET A 112 7.28 -5.45 -3.78
N SER A 113 7.76 -6.31 -4.68
CA SER A 113 6.93 -6.90 -5.74
C SER A 113 5.82 -7.83 -5.22
N ASP A 114 5.84 -8.24 -3.95
CA ASP A 114 4.71 -8.96 -3.34
C ASP A 114 3.45 -8.08 -3.24
N ALA A 115 3.57 -6.75 -3.34
CA ALA A 115 2.42 -5.85 -3.46
C ALA A 115 1.50 -6.24 -4.62
N VAL A 116 2.07 -6.75 -5.70
CA VAL A 116 1.29 -7.21 -6.85
C VAL A 116 0.42 -8.43 -6.48
N LEU A 117 0.95 -9.29 -5.64
CA LEU A 117 0.29 -10.53 -5.26
C LEU A 117 -0.84 -10.30 -4.26
N TYR A 118 -0.64 -9.35 -3.34
CA TYR A 118 -1.50 -9.10 -2.19
C TYR A 118 -2.19 -7.73 -2.21
N GLY A 119 -2.08 -6.98 -3.31
CA GLY A 119 -2.60 -5.62 -3.46
C GLY A 119 -1.67 -4.57 -2.86
N TYR A 120 -0.99 -4.86 -1.74
CA TYR A 120 -0.03 -3.94 -1.11
C TYR A 120 1.05 -4.68 -0.31
N GLN A 121 2.16 -4.00 -0.03
CA GLN A 121 3.30 -4.58 0.70
C GLN A 121 4.00 -3.55 1.60
N PRO A 122 3.66 -3.48 2.90
CA PRO A 122 4.39 -2.63 3.83
C PRO A 122 5.86 -3.03 3.91
N CYS A 123 6.76 -2.06 3.74
CA CYS A 123 8.21 -2.23 3.82
C CYS A 123 8.80 -1.24 4.82
N GLU A 124 9.37 -1.74 5.91
CA GLU A 124 9.98 -0.92 6.94
C GLU A 124 11.36 -0.44 6.51
N ILE A 125 11.61 0.86 6.56
CA ILE A 125 12.93 1.45 6.37
C ILE A 125 13.72 1.32 7.68
N MET A 126 14.86 0.63 7.61
CA MET A 126 15.80 0.51 8.71
C MET A 126 16.81 1.65 8.60
N TRP A 127 16.75 2.57 9.55
CA TRP A 127 17.65 3.71 9.64
C TRP A 127 18.85 3.36 10.53
N GLY A 128 20.04 3.60 10.01
CA GLY A 128 21.28 3.57 10.78
C GLY A 128 21.85 4.97 10.93
N ARG A 129 22.60 5.17 12.03
CA ARG A 129 23.32 6.41 12.27
C ARG A 129 24.80 6.15 12.30
N SER A 130 25.52 6.78 11.38
CA SER A 130 26.97 6.90 11.47
C SER A 130 27.36 8.18 12.21
N VAL A 131 28.66 8.36 12.49
CA VAL A 131 29.19 9.61 13.06
C VAL A 131 28.89 10.83 12.17
N ARG A 132 28.69 10.61 10.86
CA ARG A 132 28.58 11.69 9.86
C ARG A 132 27.16 11.97 9.40
N ALA A 133 26.30 10.96 9.36
CA ALA A 133 24.96 11.06 8.80
C ALA A 133 24.05 9.90 9.21
N TRP A 134 22.74 10.14 9.09
CA TRP A 134 21.72 9.10 9.00
C TRP A 134 21.69 8.53 7.59
N ALA A 135 21.55 7.21 7.48
CA ALA A 135 21.44 6.49 6.22
C ALA A 135 20.45 5.34 6.36
N VAL A 136 19.86 4.92 5.23
CA VAL A 136 19.09 3.68 5.18
C VAL A 136 20.08 2.53 5.15
N THR A 137 19.98 1.62 6.11
CA THR A 137 20.83 0.42 6.19
C THR A 137 20.14 -0.81 5.64
N ASP A 138 18.80 -0.82 5.64
CA ASP A 138 18.03 -1.89 5.04
C ASP A 138 16.58 -1.47 4.76
N ILE A 139 15.88 -2.23 3.92
CA ILE A 139 14.43 -2.15 3.76
C ILE A 139 13.85 -3.56 3.87
N VAL A 140 12.89 -3.76 4.77
CA VAL A 140 12.36 -5.09 5.11
C VAL A 140 10.86 -5.15 4.87
N GLY A 141 10.43 -5.98 3.93
CA GLY A 141 9.03 -6.30 3.72
C GLY A 141 8.42 -6.98 4.95
N LYS A 142 7.26 -6.50 5.38
CA LYS A 142 6.51 -7.04 6.52
C LYS A 142 5.24 -7.75 6.05
N PRO A 143 4.74 -8.76 6.78
CA PRO A 143 3.47 -9.41 6.44
C PRO A 143 2.32 -8.38 6.32
N PRO A 144 1.62 -8.29 5.18
CA PRO A 144 0.53 -7.33 5.01
C PRO A 144 -0.61 -7.53 6.02
N GLU A 145 -0.86 -8.76 6.48
CA GLU A 145 -1.88 -9.06 7.49
C GLU A 145 -1.67 -8.36 8.85
N TRP A 146 -0.47 -7.80 9.10
CA TRP A 146 -0.15 -7.03 10.31
C TRP A 146 -0.59 -5.58 10.22
N PHE A 147 -1.04 -5.12 9.07
CA PHE A 147 -1.38 -3.72 8.82
C PHE A 147 -2.82 -3.57 8.36
N GLN A 148 -3.33 -2.36 8.51
CA GLN A 148 -4.63 -1.93 8.02
C GLN A 148 -4.56 -0.44 7.67
N PHE A 149 -5.57 0.07 6.97
CA PHE A 149 -5.73 1.50 6.73
C PHE A 149 -6.84 2.06 7.61
N ASP A 150 -6.67 3.30 8.08
CA ASP A 150 -7.75 4.04 8.69
C ASP A 150 -8.64 4.74 7.64
N THR A 151 -9.63 5.49 8.10
CA THR A 151 -10.59 6.20 7.25
C THR A 151 -9.96 7.30 6.40
N ASP A 152 -8.75 7.74 6.74
CA ASP A 152 -7.98 8.76 6.02
C ASP A 152 -6.95 8.14 5.07
N ASN A 153 -7.03 6.83 4.84
CA ASN A 153 -6.08 6.04 4.03
C ASN A 153 -4.64 6.09 4.57
N CYS A 154 -4.46 6.31 5.87
CA CYS A 154 -3.16 6.19 6.53
C CYS A 154 -2.89 4.75 6.96
N LEU A 155 -1.67 4.25 6.72
CA LEU A 155 -1.25 2.92 7.14
C LEU A 155 -1.11 2.87 8.67
N ARG A 156 -1.73 1.86 9.28
CA ARG A 156 -1.64 1.56 10.70
C ARG A 156 -1.11 0.15 10.95
N PHE A 157 -0.28 0.00 11.96
CA PHE A 157 0.22 -1.28 12.43
C PHE A 157 -0.68 -1.85 13.53
N ARG A 158 -1.13 -3.10 13.37
CA ARG A 158 -2.01 -3.80 14.31
C ARG A 158 -1.20 -4.34 15.50
N ALA A 159 -0.59 -3.44 16.25
CA ALA A 159 0.15 -3.78 17.47
C ALA A 159 -0.82 -4.33 18.53
N ARG A 160 -0.33 -5.26 19.37
CA ARG A 160 -1.17 -5.93 20.39
C ARG A 160 -1.70 -4.96 21.45
N ASP A 161 -0.97 -3.87 21.68
CA ASP A 161 -1.20 -2.82 22.66
C ASP A 161 -1.86 -1.56 22.07
N ALA A 162 -2.06 -1.47 20.75
CA ALA A 162 -2.63 -0.30 20.08
C ALA A 162 -4.15 -0.40 19.83
N GLY A 163 -4.83 -1.38 20.41
CA GLY A 163 -6.28 -1.56 20.26
C GLY A 163 -6.71 -1.93 18.83
N VAL A 164 -7.98 -1.67 18.51
CA VAL A 164 -8.59 -2.06 17.22
C VAL A 164 -8.14 -1.18 16.06
N GLU A 165 -7.83 0.09 16.32
CA GLU A 165 -7.34 1.03 15.32
C GLU A 165 -5.92 0.71 14.84
N GLY A 166 -5.08 0.22 15.74
CA GLY A 166 -3.64 0.09 15.49
C GLY A 166 -2.90 1.43 15.62
N GLU A 167 -1.58 1.33 15.57
CA GLU A 167 -0.64 2.43 15.70
C GLU A 167 -0.45 3.15 14.36
N LEU A 168 -0.64 4.47 14.34
CA LEU A 168 -0.35 5.29 13.16
C LEU A 168 1.15 5.34 12.90
N LEU A 169 1.55 5.02 11.67
CA LEU A 169 2.95 4.94 11.30
C LEU A 169 3.48 6.26 10.74
N SER A 170 4.73 6.59 11.08
CA SER A 170 5.40 7.75 10.49
C SER A 170 5.64 7.53 8.99
N PRO A 171 5.29 8.50 8.10
CA PRO A 171 5.51 8.36 6.67
C PRO A 171 6.97 8.13 6.27
N SER A 172 7.94 8.58 7.08
CA SER A 172 9.38 8.40 6.81
C SER A 172 9.92 7.03 7.24
N LYS A 173 9.08 6.18 7.85
CA LYS A 173 9.48 4.87 8.39
C LYS A 173 9.06 3.70 7.51
N PHE A 174 8.06 3.88 6.65
CA PHE A 174 7.54 2.82 5.78
C PHE A 174 7.39 3.30 4.33
N VAL A 175 7.71 2.40 3.40
CA VAL A 175 7.30 2.50 2.00
C VAL A 175 6.26 1.43 1.75
N VAL A 176 5.18 1.77 1.05
CA VAL A 176 4.04 0.88 0.84
C VAL A 176 3.69 0.84 -0.65
N PRO A 177 4.40 0.03 -1.45
CA PRO A 177 3.99 -0.22 -2.82
C PRO A 177 2.59 -0.86 -2.78
N ALA A 178 1.71 -0.37 -3.65
CA ALA A 178 0.36 -0.88 -3.81
C ALA A 178 0.02 -1.00 -5.29
N GLN A 179 -0.58 -2.13 -5.68
CA GLN A 179 -1.06 -2.39 -7.02
C GLN A 179 -2.46 -1.80 -7.18
N ASP A 180 -2.63 -0.90 -8.16
CA ASP A 180 -3.93 -0.34 -8.53
C ASP A 180 -4.73 0.22 -7.33
N ALA A 181 -4.02 0.79 -6.35
CA ALA A 181 -4.65 1.43 -5.21
C ALA A 181 -5.46 2.65 -5.67
N SER A 182 -6.63 2.79 -5.09
CA SER A 182 -7.54 3.89 -5.36
C SER A 182 -7.91 4.60 -4.07
N TYR A 183 -8.57 5.76 -4.19
CA TYR A 183 -9.08 6.47 -3.03
C TYR A 183 -10.03 5.58 -2.18
N ASP A 184 -10.80 4.72 -2.85
CA ASP A 184 -11.74 3.82 -2.17
C ASP A 184 -11.06 2.53 -1.65
N ASN A 185 -9.98 2.09 -2.31
CA ASN A 185 -9.26 0.88 -1.94
C ASN A 185 -7.74 1.16 -1.79
N PRO A 186 -7.29 1.59 -0.59
CA PRO A 186 -5.86 1.80 -0.34
C PRO A 186 -5.08 0.48 -0.25
N TYR A 187 -5.74 -0.66 -0.06
CA TYR A 187 -5.12 -1.98 -0.06
C TYR A 187 -4.69 -2.45 -1.45
N GLY A 188 -5.16 -1.80 -2.51
CA GLY A 188 -4.90 -2.21 -3.89
C GLY A 188 -5.64 -3.48 -4.31
N PHE A 189 -5.39 -3.90 -5.55
CA PHE A 189 -5.98 -5.08 -6.16
C PHE A 189 -4.98 -6.26 -6.15
N PRO A 190 -5.23 -7.33 -5.38
CA PRO A 190 -4.35 -8.50 -5.36
C PRO A 190 -4.52 -9.38 -6.60
N ASP A 191 -3.45 -9.56 -7.40
CA ASP A 191 -3.47 -10.49 -8.56
C ASP A 191 -3.85 -11.92 -8.15
N LEU A 192 -3.53 -12.32 -6.91
CA LEU A 192 -3.87 -13.65 -6.41
C LEU A 192 -5.37 -13.86 -6.16
N SER A 193 -6.16 -12.80 -5.99
CA SER A 193 -7.63 -12.93 -5.90
C SER A 193 -8.22 -13.54 -7.17
N MET A 194 -7.70 -13.15 -8.34
CA MET A 194 -8.12 -13.71 -9.64
C MET A 194 -7.78 -15.19 -9.78
N CYS A 195 -6.72 -15.63 -9.11
CA CYS A 195 -6.25 -17.01 -9.13
C CYS A 195 -6.97 -17.90 -8.11
N PHE A 196 -7.69 -17.31 -7.14
CA PHE A 196 -8.26 -18.04 -6.01
C PHE A 196 -9.22 -19.16 -6.43
N TRP A 197 -10.30 -18.80 -7.13
CA TRP A 197 -11.31 -19.77 -7.56
C TRP A 197 -10.77 -20.81 -8.55
N PRO A 198 -10.02 -20.44 -9.60
CA PRO A 198 -9.42 -21.43 -10.50
C PRO A 198 -8.57 -22.48 -9.77
N VAL A 199 -7.75 -22.07 -8.81
CA VAL A 199 -6.92 -23.00 -8.02
C VAL A 199 -7.77 -23.82 -7.05
N ALA A 200 -8.76 -23.20 -6.39
CA ALA A 200 -9.67 -23.90 -5.49
C ALA A 200 -10.44 -25.02 -6.22
N PHE A 201 -11.00 -24.73 -7.39
CA PHE A 201 -11.69 -25.73 -8.22
C PHE A 201 -10.76 -26.82 -8.72
N LYS A 202 -9.54 -26.47 -9.15
CA LYS A 202 -8.51 -27.45 -9.54
C LYS A 202 -8.20 -28.42 -8.39
N LYS A 203 -7.96 -27.91 -7.17
CA LYS A 203 -7.71 -28.73 -5.98
C LYS A 203 -8.92 -29.61 -5.62
N GLY A 204 -10.13 -29.04 -5.67
CA GLY A 204 -11.39 -29.75 -5.40
C GLY A 204 -11.65 -30.88 -6.40
N GLY A 205 -11.46 -30.61 -7.70
CA GLY A 205 -11.61 -31.60 -8.77
C GLY A 205 -10.66 -32.78 -8.60
N MET A 206 -9.37 -32.53 -8.34
CA MET A 206 -8.40 -33.63 -8.07
C MET A 206 -8.82 -34.50 -6.89
N LYS A 207 -9.32 -33.89 -5.80
CA LYS A 207 -9.80 -34.65 -4.63
C LYS A 207 -11.04 -35.50 -4.94
N PHE A 208 -11.92 -35.03 -5.83
CA PHE A 208 -13.08 -35.79 -6.28
C PHE A 208 -12.68 -37.03 -7.10
N TRP A 209 -11.73 -36.89 -8.03
CA TRP A 209 -11.26 -37.98 -8.89
C TRP A 209 -10.39 -39.03 -8.19
N LEU A 210 -9.77 -38.68 -7.06
CA LEU A 210 -8.94 -39.59 -6.25
C LEU A 210 -9.73 -40.32 -5.15
N ARG A 211 -11.06 -40.11 -5.10
CA ARG A 211 -11.99 -40.91 -4.28
C ARG A 211 -12.58 -42.03 -5.12
#